data_AF-A0A2D5UBF3-F1
#
_entry.id   AF-A0A2D5UBF3-F1
#
_cell.length_a   1.000
_cell.length_b   1.000
_cell.length_c   1.000
_cell.angle_alpha   90.00
_cell.angle_beta   90.00
_cell.angle_gamma   90.00
#
_symmetry.space_group_name_H-M   'P 1'
#
loop_
_entity.id
_entity.type
_entity.pdbx_description
1 polymer ?
#
loop_
_entity_poly.entity_id
_entity_poly.type
_entity_poly.pdbx_seq_one_letter_code
_entity_poly.pdbx_strand_id
1 'polypeptide(L)'
;MPRRFIPESRARERSFSRAPATSPSSRRPRSLPASASIFSERPLGRDRISAGRAPVSVFNPSKGGALDMCRILNWLFSRISRGCLAHKASPASKAAHPPGLLMVPAGVGALPESELARRIETHARWLDSGGASGARADLRGEALRFSNLFMARLERADLSGADLRNANVQWANLSGANLEGAKLGDADLFQSNLSGANLRSVSAPGASFFLSDLQGAGLIGADLTGADLRGTKLQRADLTGAGLTGVTLEEAEIAGATIDRSRLTPAQAAVAAPAARPPRLSAGELEEIVRAHHEWIESGTKRGRRAELGGHDLEGADLAGAYLRRAALPGADLSRANLEKTDFQGGELAGVDLGGADLAGGWLLGADLRNAILDGANLEGAMLRAAKLQGASLVNARLTRCNLQGAHLDGADFTGADLTGADLARATYEGVKGPDAEGPGPKPPVS
;
A
#
# COMPACT_ATOMS: atom_id res chain seq x y z
N MET A 1 21.49 54.92 68.64
CA MET A 1 20.37 54.07 69.10
C MET A 1 20.28 52.80 68.24
N PRO A 2 19.65 51.71 68.70
CA PRO A 2 19.76 50.34 68.15
C PRO A 2 18.47 49.93 67.38
N ARG A 3 18.13 48.69 66.98
CA ARG A 3 18.43 47.28 67.39
C ARG A 3 18.34 46.37 66.12
N ARG A 4 19.11 45.30 65.91
CA ARG A 4 19.14 43.96 66.56
C ARG A 4 17.78 43.28 66.74
N PHE A 5 17.56 42.10 66.14
CA PHE A 5 17.34 40.82 66.86
C PHE A 5 17.27 39.59 65.89
N ILE A 6 17.79 38.45 66.36
CA ILE A 6 17.66 37.04 65.90
C ILE A 6 17.64 36.20 67.20
N PRO A 7 17.47 34.85 67.25
CA PRO A 7 16.72 33.86 66.44
C PRO A 7 15.79 33.00 67.35
N GLU A 8 15.61 31.69 67.05
CA GLU A 8 15.06 30.59 67.90
C GLU A 8 13.52 30.47 68.01
N SER A 9 12.88 29.31 68.28
CA SER A 9 13.29 27.92 68.61
C SER A 9 12.24 26.93 68.06
N ARG A 10 12.58 25.74 67.50
CA ARG A 10 12.98 24.45 68.11
C ARG A 10 11.82 23.60 68.71
N ALA A 11 11.69 22.39 68.16
CA ALA A 11 11.24 21.12 68.77
C ALA A 11 9.76 20.89 69.16
N ARG A 12 9.22 19.75 68.68
CA ARG A 12 8.93 18.61 69.58
C ARG A 12 8.90 17.27 68.84
N GLU A 13 9.78 16.37 69.29
CA GLU A 13 9.72 14.94 69.00
C GLU A 13 8.54 14.30 69.74
N ARG A 14 7.95 13.24 69.17
CA ARG A 14 7.47 12.07 69.95
C ARG A 14 7.63 10.79 69.12
N SER A 15 8.71 10.08 69.38
CA SER A 15 8.84 8.65 69.12
C SER A 15 7.96 7.87 70.11
N PHE A 16 7.39 6.74 69.69
CA PHE A 16 7.24 5.54 70.54
C PHE A 16 7.05 4.29 69.68
N SER A 17 7.65 3.19 70.13
CA SER A 17 7.71 1.88 69.47
C SER A 17 6.94 0.83 70.27
N ARG A 18 6.24 -0.10 69.60
CA ARG A 18 6.13 -1.53 69.97
C ARG A 18 5.29 -2.38 69.00
N ALA A 19 5.79 -3.57 68.69
CA ALA A 19 5.05 -4.75 68.16
C ALA A 19 4.68 -5.69 69.37
N PRO A 20 4.21 -6.96 69.25
CA PRO A 20 3.95 -7.82 68.05
C PRO A 20 2.70 -8.78 68.12
N ALA A 21 2.59 -9.67 67.11
CA ALA A 21 1.86 -10.98 67.06
C ALA A 21 0.30 -10.95 67.04
N THR A 22 -0.44 -11.92 66.47
CA THR A 22 -0.22 -13.38 66.22
C THR A 22 -0.82 -13.90 64.88
N SER A 23 -0.44 -15.13 64.47
CA SER A 23 -1.07 -15.98 63.40
C SER A 23 -1.87 -17.15 64.01
N PRO A 24 -2.59 -18.07 63.29
CA PRO A 24 -2.15 -18.93 62.15
C PRO A 24 -3.20 -18.96 60.99
N SER A 25 -3.36 -19.92 60.04
CA SER A 25 -2.72 -21.20 59.64
C SER A 25 -2.89 -21.42 58.10
N SER A 26 -2.05 -22.16 57.36
CA SER A 26 -2.13 -23.62 57.01
C SER A 26 -3.44 -24.08 56.31
N ARG A 27 -3.50 -24.83 55.17
CA ARG A 27 -2.53 -25.63 54.37
C ARG A 27 -2.92 -25.68 52.84
N ARG A 28 -1.99 -26.11 51.97
CA ARG A 28 -2.21 -26.71 50.62
C ARG A 28 -2.71 -28.19 50.74
N PRO A 29 -2.95 -29.07 49.70
CA PRO A 29 -2.58 -29.00 48.26
C PRO A 29 -3.47 -29.74 47.18
N ARG A 30 -2.96 -29.76 45.92
CA ARG A 30 -2.96 -30.88 44.90
C ARG A 30 -4.10 -31.14 43.87
N SER A 31 -3.66 -31.15 42.59
CA SER A 31 -3.91 -32.07 41.44
C SER A 31 -5.30 -32.34 40.80
N LEU A 32 -5.37 -32.10 39.48
CA LEU A 32 -5.77 -32.96 38.32
C LEU A 32 -6.53 -34.30 38.58
N PRO A 33 -7.41 -34.80 37.67
CA PRO A 33 -7.12 -34.99 36.23
C PRO A 33 -8.33 -34.88 35.23
N ALA A 34 -8.17 -35.45 34.02
CA ALA A 34 -9.05 -35.34 32.84
C ALA A 34 -9.83 -36.65 32.49
N SER A 35 -10.96 -36.49 31.78
CA SER A 35 -11.74 -37.52 31.03
C SER A 35 -13.05 -36.89 30.51
N ALA A 36 -13.77 -37.33 29.46
CA ALA A 36 -13.51 -38.21 28.32
C ALA A 36 -14.63 -38.01 27.26
N SER A 37 -14.45 -38.52 26.03
CA SER A 37 -15.49 -38.65 24.99
C SER A 37 -16.43 -39.84 25.25
N ILE A 38 -17.60 -39.96 24.57
CA ILE A 38 -18.18 -41.20 23.94
C ILE A 38 -19.70 -41.11 23.57
N PHE A 39 -20.04 -41.43 22.30
CA PHE A 39 -21.30 -42.03 21.74
C PHE A 39 -22.65 -41.27 21.91
N SER A 40 -23.76 -41.55 21.20
CA SER A 40 -24.20 -42.73 20.40
C SER A 40 -25.16 -42.38 19.23
N GLU A 41 -25.44 -43.35 18.36
CA GLU A 41 -26.22 -43.31 17.10
C GLU A 41 -27.76 -43.55 17.19
N ARG A 42 -28.51 -42.87 16.28
CA ARG A 42 -29.70 -43.34 15.51
C ARG A 42 -31.00 -43.78 16.27
N PRO A 43 -32.06 -44.34 15.60
CA PRO A 43 -33.09 -43.54 14.90
C PRO A 43 -34.56 -44.01 15.15
N LEU A 44 -35.55 -43.26 14.64
CA LEU A 44 -36.97 -43.64 14.35
C LEU A 44 -37.67 -42.35 13.86
N GLY A 45 -38.72 -42.29 13.03
CA GLY A 45 -39.49 -43.26 12.24
C GLY A 45 -40.35 -42.45 11.22
N ARG A 46 -40.89 -43.08 10.18
CA ARG A 46 -41.58 -42.38 9.06
C ARG A 46 -42.95 -41.83 9.46
N ASP A 47 -43.37 -40.70 8.87
CA ASP A 47 -44.62 -40.71 8.10
C ASP A 47 -44.69 -39.65 6.97
N ARG A 48 -45.65 -39.83 6.05
CA ARG A 48 -45.75 -39.13 4.74
C ARG A 48 -46.48 -37.79 4.80
N ILE A 49 -46.15 -36.87 3.89
CA ILE A 49 -47.07 -36.25 2.89
C ILE A 49 -46.25 -35.54 1.80
N SER A 50 -46.77 -35.51 0.58
CA SER A 50 -46.09 -35.11 -0.66
C SER A 50 -46.40 -33.68 -1.13
N ALA A 51 -45.38 -32.91 -1.49
CA ALA A 51 -45.45 -31.88 -2.54
C ALA A 51 -44.04 -31.59 -3.08
N GLY A 52 -43.86 -31.51 -4.40
CA GLY A 52 -42.53 -31.50 -5.02
C GLY A 52 -41.79 -30.15 -4.94
N ARG A 53 -40.51 -30.19 -4.54
CA ARG A 53 -39.48 -29.22 -4.92
C ARG A 53 -38.17 -29.95 -5.22
N ALA A 54 -37.50 -29.57 -6.31
CA ALA A 54 -36.17 -30.06 -6.65
C ALA A 54 -35.14 -29.59 -5.60
N PRO A 55 -34.04 -30.34 -5.38
CA PRO A 55 -33.16 -30.11 -4.24
C PRO A 55 -32.33 -28.84 -4.38
N VAL A 56 -32.22 -28.08 -3.28
CA VAL A 56 -31.16 -27.09 -3.09
C VAL A 56 -29.87 -27.86 -2.81
N SER A 57 -28.94 -27.86 -3.76
CA SER A 57 -27.59 -28.35 -3.55
C SER A 57 -26.81 -27.34 -2.70
N VAL A 58 -26.45 -27.74 -1.48
CA VAL A 58 -25.51 -26.99 -0.65
C VAL A 58 -24.14 -27.11 -1.31
N PHE A 59 -23.67 -26.02 -1.92
CA PHE A 59 -22.36 -25.99 -2.59
C PHE A 59 -21.25 -25.89 -1.53
N ASN A 60 -20.25 -26.77 -1.61
CA ASN A 60 -19.14 -26.86 -0.67
C ASN A 60 -17.90 -26.16 -1.27
N PRO A 61 -17.50 -24.97 -0.77
CA PRO A 61 -16.45 -24.16 -1.39
C PRO A 61 -15.05 -24.63 -0.97
N SER A 62 -14.64 -25.81 -1.45
CA SER A 62 -13.29 -26.34 -1.18
C SER A 62 -12.55 -26.89 -2.42
N LYS A 63 -13.20 -27.00 -3.59
CA LYS A 63 -12.57 -27.38 -4.87
C LYS A 63 -13.27 -26.71 -6.06
N GLY A 64 -12.65 -25.70 -6.66
CA GLY A 64 -13.15 -24.98 -7.85
C GLY A 64 -12.57 -23.57 -7.94
N GLY A 65 -11.96 -23.21 -9.08
CA GLY A 65 -11.18 -21.97 -9.22
C GLY A 65 -11.99 -20.68 -9.44
N ALA A 66 -11.31 -19.54 -9.34
CA ALA A 66 -11.90 -18.19 -9.39
C ALA A 66 -12.61 -17.79 -10.71
N LEU A 67 -12.65 -18.67 -11.71
CA LEU A 67 -13.25 -18.42 -13.03
C LEU A 67 -14.79 -18.45 -13.05
N ASP A 68 -15.45 -19.03 -12.04
CA ASP A 68 -16.91 -19.18 -12.04
C ASP A 68 -17.67 -17.94 -11.53
N MET A 69 -17.16 -17.20 -10.53
CA MET A 69 -17.90 -16.06 -9.97
C MET A 69 -18.17 -14.96 -11.00
N CYS A 70 -17.20 -14.62 -11.85
CA CYS A 70 -17.39 -13.59 -12.88
C CYS A 70 -18.46 -13.98 -13.91
N ARG A 71 -18.54 -15.28 -14.26
CA ARG A 71 -19.59 -15.79 -15.17
C ARG A 71 -20.96 -15.80 -14.51
N ILE A 72 -21.04 -16.20 -13.24
CA ILE A 72 -22.27 -16.23 -12.44
C ILE A 72 -22.84 -14.80 -12.27
N LEU A 73 -21.99 -13.81 -11.97
CA LEU A 73 -22.41 -12.42 -11.78
C LEU A 73 -22.88 -11.77 -13.09
N ASN A 74 -22.12 -11.88 -14.19
CA ASN A 74 -22.57 -11.38 -15.50
C ASN A 74 -23.88 -12.04 -15.98
N TRP A 75 -24.05 -13.35 -15.71
CA TRP A 75 -25.29 -14.05 -16.02
C TRP A 75 -26.48 -13.54 -15.19
N LEU A 76 -26.29 -13.32 -13.87
CA LEU A 76 -27.31 -12.75 -12.97
C LEU A 76 -27.78 -11.37 -13.42
N PHE A 77 -26.86 -10.46 -13.73
CA PHE A 77 -27.21 -9.11 -14.21
C PHE A 77 -28.01 -9.14 -15.52
N SER A 78 -27.67 -10.02 -16.48
CA SER A 78 -28.40 -10.18 -17.76
C SER A 78 -29.87 -10.64 -17.61
N ARG A 79 -30.24 -11.13 -16.43
CA ARG A 79 -31.60 -11.58 -16.08
C ARG A 79 -32.41 -10.53 -15.33
N ILE A 80 -31.78 -9.77 -14.44
CA ILE A 80 -32.44 -8.70 -13.66
C ILE A 80 -32.97 -7.60 -14.60
N SER A 81 -32.22 -7.24 -15.65
CA SER A 81 -32.63 -6.23 -16.64
C SER A 81 -33.93 -6.54 -17.40
N ARG A 82 -34.46 -7.77 -17.34
CA ARG A 82 -35.70 -8.18 -18.02
C ARG A 82 -36.94 -8.24 -17.11
N GLY A 83 -36.79 -7.94 -15.81
CA GLY A 83 -37.86 -8.16 -14.81
C GLY A 83 -38.76 -6.96 -14.46
N CYS A 84 -38.37 -5.73 -14.79
CA CYS A 84 -38.97 -4.52 -14.19
C CYS A 84 -39.76 -3.65 -15.18
N LEU A 85 -40.91 -4.15 -15.68
CA LEU A 85 -41.88 -3.36 -16.45
C LEU A 85 -43.34 -3.66 -16.03
N ALA A 86 -43.72 -3.33 -14.78
CA ALA A 86 -45.12 -3.17 -14.37
C ALA A 86 -45.30 -2.50 -12.99
N HIS A 87 -45.56 -1.19 -12.94
CA HIS A 87 -46.72 -0.58 -12.23
C HIS A 87 -46.76 0.96 -12.37
N LYS A 88 -47.91 1.57 -12.00
CA LYS A 88 -48.35 2.92 -12.39
C LYS A 88 -48.10 4.01 -11.34
N ALA A 89 -48.07 5.25 -11.81
CA ALA A 89 -47.69 6.50 -11.13
C ALA A 89 -48.68 7.08 -10.10
N SER A 90 -48.16 7.89 -9.17
CA SER A 90 -48.62 9.28 -8.91
C SER A 90 -47.57 10.07 -8.08
N PRO A 91 -47.57 11.43 -8.07
CA PRO A 91 -46.31 12.19 -7.90
C PRO A 91 -46.20 13.05 -6.62
N ALA A 92 -44.95 13.20 -6.10
CA ALA A 92 -44.37 14.48 -5.65
C ALA A 92 -42.93 14.32 -5.11
N SER A 93 -42.05 15.26 -5.48
CA SER A 93 -40.68 15.49 -4.97
C SER A 93 -39.57 14.48 -5.34
N LYS A 94 -38.41 15.05 -5.70
CA LYS A 94 -37.07 14.44 -5.88
C LYS A 94 -36.87 13.42 -7.04
N ALA A 95 -36.02 13.81 -7.99
CA ALA A 95 -35.22 12.97 -8.89
C ALA A 95 -33.93 13.77 -9.18
N ALA A 96 -32.70 13.27 -9.07
CA ALA A 96 -32.20 11.89 -8.99
C ALA A 96 -32.66 11.04 -10.19
N HIS A 97 -32.04 11.30 -11.35
CA HIS A 97 -32.16 10.41 -12.50
C HIS A 97 -31.48 9.06 -12.19
N PRO A 98 -32.12 7.91 -12.45
CA PRO A 98 -31.40 6.64 -12.52
C PRO A 98 -30.51 6.65 -13.78
N PRO A 99 -29.32 6.04 -13.76
CA PRO A 99 -28.50 5.88 -14.95
C PRO A 99 -29.20 4.88 -15.88
N GLY A 100 -29.89 5.38 -16.91
CA GLY A 100 -30.37 4.55 -17.99
C GLY A 100 -29.20 3.99 -18.79
N LEU A 101 -29.35 2.76 -19.31
CA LEU A 101 -28.52 2.29 -20.42
C LEU A 101 -28.80 3.17 -21.64
N LEU A 102 -28.07 4.27 -21.76
CA LEU A 102 -27.95 5.03 -23.00
C LEU A 102 -27.07 4.22 -23.95
N MET A 103 -27.72 3.37 -24.74
CA MET A 103 -27.18 2.85 -26.00
C MET A 103 -26.92 4.04 -26.95
N VAL A 104 -25.76 4.66 -26.82
CA VAL A 104 -25.25 5.67 -27.75
C VAL A 104 -24.74 4.95 -29.01
N PRO A 105 -24.95 5.46 -30.24
CA PRO A 105 -24.51 4.78 -31.44
C PRO A 105 -22.99 4.57 -31.46
N ALA A 106 -22.56 3.40 -31.93
CA ALA A 106 -21.14 3.11 -32.11
C ALA A 106 -20.50 4.13 -33.05
N GLY A 107 -19.72 5.06 -32.48
CA GLY A 107 -18.86 5.96 -33.24
C GLY A 107 -17.82 5.15 -33.99
N VAL A 108 -17.56 5.54 -35.24
CA VAL A 108 -16.55 4.91 -36.10
C VAL A 108 -15.19 4.92 -35.38
N GLY A 109 -14.70 3.75 -34.98
CA GLY A 109 -13.41 3.58 -34.30
C GLY A 109 -13.43 3.08 -32.85
N ALA A 110 -14.59 2.82 -32.24
CA ALA A 110 -14.66 2.19 -30.91
C ALA A 110 -14.13 0.73 -30.93
N LEU A 111 -13.34 0.32 -29.93
CA LEU A 111 -12.89 -1.06 -29.80
C LEU A 111 -14.09 -1.96 -29.47
N PRO A 112 -14.37 -3.05 -30.23
CA PRO A 112 -15.51 -3.91 -29.95
C PRO A 112 -15.43 -4.54 -28.56
N GLU A 113 -16.54 -4.56 -27.81
CA GLU A 113 -16.59 -5.13 -26.44
C GLU A 113 -16.07 -6.57 -26.37
N SER A 114 -16.34 -7.38 -27.41
CA SER A 114 -15.84 -8.76 -27.52
C SER A 114 -14.32 -8.84 -27.65
N GLU A 115 -13.69 -7.90 -28.34
CA GLU A 115 -12.24 -7.82 -28.49
C GLU A 115 -11.60 -7.26 -27.22
N LEU A 116 -12.20 -6.23 -26.60
CA LEU A 116 -11.79 -5.72 -25.29
C LEU A 116 -11.80 -6.84 -24.23
N ALA A 117 -12.92 -7.56 -24.13
CA ALA A 117 -13.06 -8.71 -23.22
C ALA A 117 -12.03 -9.81 -23.51
N ARG A 118 -11.76 -10.12 -24.78
CA ARG A 118 -10.74 -11.09 -25.19
C ARG A 118 -9.34 -10.65 -24.80
N ARG A 119 -8.98 -9.37 -24.95
CA ARG A 119 -7.69 -8.82 -24.50
C ARG A 119 -7.56 -8.91 -22.98
N ILE A 120 -8.60 -8.54 -22.22
CA ILE A 120 -8.61 -8.65 -20.75
C ILE A 120 -8.50 -10.11 -20.28
N GLU A 121 -9.24 -11.05 -20.87
CA GLU A 121 -9.13 -12.49 -20.54
C GLU A 121 -7.75 -13.07 -20.89
N THR A 122 -7.13 -12.57 -21.97
CA THR A 122 -5.78 -12.96 -22.38
C THR A 122 -4.70 -12.41 -21.44
N HIS A 123 -4.92 -11.22 -20.88
CA HIS A 123 -4.08 -10.62 -19.82
C HIS A 123 -4.26 -11.29 -18.47
N ALA A 124 -5.49 -11.65 -18.07
CA ALA A 124 -5.75 -12.41 -16.85
C ALA A 124 -4.98 -13.75 -16.87
N ARG A 125 -5.00 -14.48 -18.00
CA ARG A 125 -4.17 -15.69 -18.19
C ARG A 125 -2.67 -15.42 -18.13
N TRP A 126 -2.21 -14.28 -18.65
CA TRP A 126 -0.81 -13.84 -18.55
C TRP A 126 -0.39 -13.60 -17.11
N LEU A 127 -1.23 -12.94 -16.30
CA LEU A 127 -0.99 -12.75 -14.88
C LEU A 127 -0.99 -14.08 -14.11
N ASP A 128 -2.01 -14.92 -14.31
CA ASP A 128 -2.18 -16.18 -13.58
C ASP A 128 -1.08 -17.21 -13.86
N SER A 129 -0.48 -17.14 -15.05
CA SER A 129 0.65 -17.98 -15.46
C SER A 129 2.04 -17.36 -15.23
N GLY A 130 2.11 -16.20 -14.55
CA GLY A 130 3.37 -15.50 -14.31
C GLY A 130 4.08 -15.03 -15.60
N GLY A 131 3.34 -14.92 -16.71
CA GLY A 131 3.82 -14.55 -18.03
C GLY A 131 4.01 -15.71 -19.01
N ALA A 132 3.82 -16.97 -18.60
CA ALA A 132 4.07 -18.14 -19.45
C ALA A 132 2.99 -18.42 -20.52
N SER A 133 1.78 -17.87 -20.40
CA SER A 133 0.68 -18.12 -21.35
C SER A 133 -0.29 -16.93 -21.43
N GLY A 134 -0.82 -16.65 -22.62
CA GLY A 134 -1.57 -15.42 -22.86
C GLY A 134 -0.64 -14.27 -23.25
N ALA A 135 -1.10 -13.03 -23.10
CA ALA A 135 -0.36 -11.82 -23.47
C ALA A 135 -0.82 -10.66 -22.59
N ARG A 136 0.10 -9.74 -22.27
CA ARG A 136 -0.24 -8.48 -21.58
C ARG A 136 -1.26 -7.69 -22.41
N ALA A 137 -2.23 -7.07 -21.76
CA ALA A 137 -3.20 -6.19 -22.41
C ALA A 137 -2.49 -4.96 -22.99
N ASP A 138 -2.58 -4.83 -24.31
CA ASP A 138 -2.26 -3.62 -25.07
C ASP A 138 -3.59 -2.98 -25.46
N LEU A 139 -3.82 -1.78 -24.95
CA LEU A 139 -5.00 -0.93 -25.15
C LEU A 139 -4.59 0.49 -25.56
N ARG A 140 -3.36 0.65 -26.09
CA ARG A 140 -2.78 1.96 -26.43
C ARG A 140 -3.60 2.69 -27.48
N GLY A 141 -3.96 3.94 -27.18
CA GLY A 141 -4.76 4.79 -28.07
C GLY A 141 -6.19 4.29 -28.34
N GLU A 142 -6.63 3.19 -27.72
CA GLU A 142 -7.93 2.58 -28.01
C GLU A 142 -9.09 3.47 -27.54
N ALA A 143 -10.17 3.49 -28.32
CA ALA A 143 -11.39 4.22 -27.96
C ALA A 143 -12.28 3.36 -27.06
N LEU A 144 -12.11 3.54 -25.75
CA LEU A 144 -12.75 2.82 -24.64
C LEU A 144 -13.82 3.65 -23.92
N ARG A 145 -14.37 4.67 -24.59
CA ARG A 145 -15.35 5.59 -24.02
C ARG A 145 -16.60 4.82 -23.61
N PHE A 146 -17.16 5.14 -22.44
CA PHE A 146 -18.31 4.42 -21.86
C PHE A 146 -18.10 2.91 -21.64
N SER A 147 -16.87 2.39 -21.79
CA SER A 147 -16.61 0.95 -21.62
C SER A 147 -16.75 0.51 -20.17
N ASN A 148 -17.15 -0.74 -19.98
CA ASN A 148 -17.22 -1.36 -18.67
C ASN A 148 -15.96 -2.18 -18.37
N LEU A 149 -15.10 -1.64 -17.51
CA LEU A 149 -13.89 -2.23 -16.95
C LEU A 149 -14.05 -2.53 -15.44
N PHE A 150 -15.29 -2.65 -14.95
CA PHE A 150 -15.58 -2.98 -13.55
C PHE A 150 -14.85 -4.25 -13.10
N MET A 151 -14.05 -4.16 -12.03
CA MET A 151 -13.16 -5.24 -11.53
C MET A 151 -12.19 -5.81 -12.59
N ALA A 152 -11.85 -5.06 -13.64
CA ALA A 152 -10.91 -5.53 -14.66
C ALA A 152 -9.51 -5.73 -14.06
N ARG A 153 -8.88 -6.85 -14.42
CA ARG A 153 -7.47 -7.12 -14.14
C ARG A 153 -6.62 -6.55 -15.28
N LEU A 154 -5.92 -5.47 -14.99
CA LEU A 154 -5.12 -4.67 -15.93
C LEU A 154 -3.74 -4.36 -15.34
N GLU A 155 -3.25 -5.20 -14.42
CA GLU A 155 -1.98 -5.04 -13.72
C GLU A 155 -0.82 -4.96 -14.70
N ARG A 156 -0.13 -3.81 -14.73
CA ARG A 156 0.96 -3.50 -15.67
C ARG A 156 0.54 -3.52 -17.16
N ALA A 157 -0.76 -3.41 -17.48
CA ALA A 157 -1.24 -3.25 -18.85
C ALA A 157 -0.77 -1.91 -19.46
N ASP A 158 -0.81 -1.80 -20.78
CA ASP A 158 -0.53 -0.53 -21.47
C ASP A 158 -1.82 0.07 -22.03
N LEU A 159 -2.21 1.22 -21.49
CA LEU A 159 -3.37 2.04 -21.87
C LEU A 159 -2.91 3.46 -22.27
N SER A 160 -1.63 3.65 -22.62
CA SER A 160 -1.12 4.99 -22.97
C SER A 160 -1.89 5.59 -24.15
N GLY A 161 -2.32 6.84 -24.01
CA GLY A 161 -3.18 7.55 -24.95
C GLY A 161 -4.63 7.05 -25.09
N ALA A 162 -5.05 6.02 -24.34
CA ALA A 162 -6.40 5.45 -24.46
C ALA A 162 -7.49 6.46 -24.08
N ASP A 163 -8.65 6.38 -24.76
CA ASP A 163 -9.79 7.25 -24.51
C ASP A 163 -10.83 6.55 -23.64
N LEU A 164 -10.68 6.67 -22.32
CA LEU A 164 -11.49 6.06 -21.26
C LEU A 164 -12.57 7.02 -20.73
N ARG A 165 -12.91 8.09 -21.46
CA ARG A 165 -13.89 9.08 -20.99
C ARG A 165 -15.23 8.43 -20.69
N ASN A 166 -15.79 8.75 -19.52
CA ASN A 166 -17.05 8.21 -19.00
C ASN A 166 -17.06 6.66 -18.86
N ALA A 167 -15.88 6.00 -18.82
CA ALA A 167 -15.79 4.56 -18.58
C ALA A 167 -16.04 4.21 -17.10
N ASN A 168 -16.61 3.04 -16.85
CA ASN A 168 -16.67 2.44 -15.52
C ASN A 168 -15.40 1.63 -15.31
N VAL A 169 -14.53 2.07 -14.41
CA VAL A 169 -13.25 1.45 -14.06
C VAL A 169 -13.19 1.14 -12.56
N GLN A 170 -14.36 1.12 -11.88
CA GLN A 170 -14.45 0.87 -10.45
C GLN A 170 -13.88 -0.50 -10.09
N TRP A 171 -13.20 -0.59 -8.95
CA TRP A 171 -12.59 -1.82 -8.42
C TRP A 171 -11.56 -2.50 -9.35
N ALA A 172 -11.17 -1.88 -10.47
CA ALA A 172 -10.17 -2.43 -11.37
C ALA A 172 -8.78 -2.44 -10.72
N ASN A 173 -7.94 -3.41 -11.09
CA ASN A 173 -6.54 -3.44 -10.69
C ASN A 173 -5.66 -2.99 -11.87
N LEU A 174 -5.21 -1.74 -11.81
CA LEU A 174 -4.33 -1.03 -12.73
C LEU A 174 -2.92 -0.82 -12.13
N SER A 175 -2.56 -1.55 -11.07
CA SER A 175 -1.26 -1.39 -10.40
C SER A 175 -0.09 -1.55 -11.39
N GLY A 176 0.81 -0.56 -11.40
CA GLY A 176 1.92 -0.46 -12.34
C GLY A 176 1.55 -0.34 -13.82
N ALA A 177 0.29 -0.06 -14.17
CA ALA A 177 -0.14 0.13 -15.56
C ALA A 177 0.39 1.44 -16.16
N ASN A 178 0.50 1.48 -17.48
CA ASN A 178 0.84 2.70 -18.22
C ASN A 178 -0.44 3.38 -18.71
N LEU A 179 -0.74 4.58 -18.22
CA LEU A 179 -1.87 5.43 -18.62
C LEU A 179 -1.38 6.81 -19.12
N GLU A 180 -0.11 6.91 -19.54
CA GLU A 180 0.48 8.16 -20.02
C GLU A 180 -0.35 8.78 -21.15
N GLY A 181 -0.76 10.04 -20.99
CA GLY A 181 -1.60 10.76 -21.96
C GLY A 181 -3.01 10.21 -22.16
N ALA A 182 -3.48 9.25 -21.34
CA ALA A 182 -4.84 8.72 -21.43
C ALA A 182 -5.90 9.78 -21.07
N LYS A 183 -7.14 9.58 -21.52
CA LYS A 183 -8.27 10.49 -21.30
C LYS A 183 -9.29 9.82 -20.39
N LEU A 184 -9.32 10.22 -19.12
CA LEU A 184 -10.19 9.73 -18.05
C LEU A 184 -11.34 10.70 -17.72
N GLY A 185 -11.62 11.72 -18.56
CA GLY A 185 -12.68 12.70 -18.31
C GLY A 185 -14.04 12.06 -17.96
N ASP A 186 -14.59 12.44 -16.80
CA ASP A 186 -15.77 11.85 -16.14
C ASP A 186 -15.76 10.31 -15.99
N ALA A 187 -14.59 9.66 -16.01
CA ALA A 187 -14.46 8.23 -15.73
C ALA A 187 -14.64 7.96 -14.22
N ASP A 188 -15.19 6.80 -13.89
CA ASP A 188 -15.37 6.38 -12.50
C ASP A 188 -14.39 5.27 -12.14
N LEU A 189 -13.38 5.62 -11.35
CA LEU A 189 -12.33 4.74 -10.87
C LEU A 189 -12.52 4.33 -9.40
N PHE A 190 -13.70 4.54 -8.80
CA PHE A 190 -13.97 4.27 -7.38
C PHE A 190 -13.41 2.93 -6.87
N GLN A 191 -12.64 2.99 -5.77
CA GLN A 191 -11.96 1.86 -5.14
C GLN A 191 -11.08 0.99 -6.08
N SER A 192 -10.57 1.57 -7.16
CA SER A 192 -9.56 0.93 -8.01
C SER A 192 -8.16 1.02 -7.41
N ASN A 193 -7.24 0.19 -7.89
CA ASN A 193 -5.84 0.20 -7.52
C ASN A 193 -4.99 0.66 -8.71
N LEU A 194 -4.43 1.86 -8.65
CA LEU A 194 -3.44 2.40 -9.59
C LEU A 194 -2.06 2.62 -8.92
N SER A 195 -1.75 1.89 -7.85
CA SER A 195 -0.46 2.02 -7.14
C SER A 195 0.71 1.82 -8.10
N GLY A 196 1.66 2.76 -8.11
CA GLY A 196 2.80 2.80 -9.01
C GLY A 196 2.48 2.94 -10.50
N ALA A 197 1.25 3.31 -10.89
CA ALA A 197 0.90 3.52 -12.30
C ALA A 197 1.53 4.79 -12.88
N ASN A 198 1.84 4.78 -14.17
CA ASN A 198 2.25 5.96 -14.92
C ASN A 198 1.00 6.70 -15.41
N LEU A 199 0.65 7.82 -14.79
CA LEU A 199 -0.47 8.71 -15.12
C LEU A 199 0.04 10.05 -15.70
N ARG A 200 1.26 10.07 -16.24
CA ARG A 200 1.92 11.29 -16.72
C ARG A 200 1.09 11.94 -17.83
N SER A 201 0.81 13.24 -17.68
CA SER A 201 -0.01 14.01 -18.63
C SER A 201 -1.40 13.41 -18.92
N VAL A 202 -1.96 12.62 -18.01
CA VAL A 202 -3.35 12.11 -18.12
C VAL A 202 -4.33 13.28 -18.06
N SER A 203 -5.42 13.22 -18.84
CA SER A 203 -6.51 14.20 -18.78
C SER A 203 -7.74 13.57 -18.14
N ALA A 204 -7.97 13.89 -16.87
CA ALA A 204 -9.01 13.34 -16.02
C ALA A 204 -9.94 14.40 -15.40
N PRO A 205 -10.42 15.41 -16.16
CA PRO A 205 -11.35 16.40 -15.62
C PRO A 205 -12.66 15.73 -15.18
N GLY A 206 -13.16 16.08 -13.99
CA GLY A 206 -14.38 15.50 -13.42
C GLY A 206 -14.31 14.00 -13.06
N ALA A 207 -13.14 13.35 -13.18
CA ALA A 207 -13.00 11.92 -12.90
C ALA A 207 -13.16 11.61 -11.41
N SER A 208 -13.81 10.50 -11.09
CA SER A 208 -13.93 9.98 -9.72
C SER A 208 -12.79 9.02 -9.43
N PHE A 209 -11.89 9.39 -8.52
CA PHE A 209 -10.87 8.53 -7.93
C PHE A 209 -11.22 8.13 -6.48
N PHE A 210 -12.45 8.41 -6.02
CA PHE A 210 -12.87 8.26 -4.63
C PHE A 210 -12.46 6.89 -4.02
N LEU A 211 -11.78 6.92 -2.87
CA LEU A 211 -11.23 5.76 -2.16
C LEU A 211 -10.27 4.85 -2.98
N SER A 212 -9.65 5.36 -4.04
CA SER A 212 -8.68 4.60 -4.85
C SER A 212 -7.26 4.61 -4.27
N ASP A 213 -6.43 3.67 -4.71
CA ASP A 213 -5.01 3.61 -4.37
C ASP A 213 -4.16 4.19 -5.52
N LEU A 214 -3.49 5.32 -5.28
CA LEU A 214 -2.51 5.95 -6.20
C LEU A 214 -1.12 6.05 -5.54
N GLN A 215 -0.80 5.18 -4.57
CA GLN A 215 0.50 5.24 -3.89
C GLN A 215 1.67 5.08 -4.87
N GLY A 216 2.59 6.03 -4.86
CA GLY A 216 3.75 6.05 -5.77
C GLY A 216 3.41 6.25 -7.25
N ALA A 217 2.19 6.65 -7.61
CA ALA A 217 1.81 6.89 -9.00
C ALA A 217 2.41 8.20 -9.54
N GLY A 218 2.78 8.24 -10.82
CA GLY A 218 3.35 9.42 -11.46
C GLY A 218 2.27 10.22 -12.20
N LEU A 219 1.80 11.34 -11.64
CA LEU A 219 0.79 12.24 -12.20
C LEU A 219 1.40 13.56 -12.73
N ILE A 220 2.68 13.56 -13.12
CA ILE A 220 3.39 14.76 -13.59
C ILE A 220 2.65 15.37 -14.78
N GLY A 221 2.25 16.64 -14.65
CA GLY A 221 1.49 17.39 -15.66
C GLY A 221 0.08 16.84 -15.94
N ALA A 222 -0.51 16.03 -15.06
CA ALA A 222 -1.89 15.55 -15.19
C ALA A 222 -2.89 16.71 -15.06
N ASP A 223 -3.96 16.69 -15.86
CA ASP A 223 -5.13 17.55 -15.66
C ASP A 223 -6.17 16.80 -14.83
N LEU A 224 -6.33 17.21 -13.57
CA LEU A 224 -7.29 16.65 -12.62
C LEU A 224 -8.42 17.66 -12.32
N THR A 225 -8.69 18.62 -13.21
CA THR A 225 -9.62 19.72 -12.95
C THR A 225 -11.01 19.21 -12.54
N GLY A 226 -11.43 19.52 -11.31
CA GLY A 226 -12.70 19.08 -10.74
C GLY A 226 -12.79 17.58 -10.39
N ALA A 227 -11.68 16.84 -10.39
CA ALA A 227 -11.67 15.42 -10.03
C ALA A 227 -11.92 15.18 -8.53
N ASP A 228 -12.55 14.04 -8.21
CA ASP A 228 -12.82 13.65 -6.83
C ASP A 228 -11.73 12.70 -6.31
N LEU A 229 -10.84 13.21 -5.46
CA LEU A 229 -9.76 12.48 -4.79
C LEU A 229 -10.05 12.25 -3.29
N ARG A 230 -11.31 12.31 -2.85
CA ARG A 230 -11.63 12.06 -1.42
C ARG A 230 -11.23 10.64 -1.01
N GLY A 231 -10.72 10.49 0.22
CA GLY A 231 -10.23 9.21 0.77
C GLY A 231 -9.15 8.50 -0.07
N THR A 232 -8.54 9.19 -1.04
CA THR A 232 -7.65 8.57 -2.02
C THR A 232 -6.23 8.50 -1.46
N LYS A 233 -5.57 7.35 -1.65
CA LYS A 233 -4.19 7.16 -1.20
C LYS A 233 -3.22 7.75 -2.21
N LEU A 234 -2.55 8.84 -1.85
CA LEU A 234 -1.65 9.57 -2.74
C LEU A 234 -0.21 9.56 -2.21
N GLN A 235 0.13 8.70 -1.25
CA GLN A 235 1.45 8.74 -0.63
C GLN A 235 2.55 8.51 -1.66
N ARG A 236 3.50 9.45 -1.70
CA ARG A 236 4.63 9.45 -2.65
C ARG A 236 4.22 9.49 -4.13
N ALA A 237 2.98 9.88 -4.42
CA ALA A 237 2.57 10.21 -5.78
C ALA A 237 3.24 11.52 -6.21
N ASP A 238 3.64 11.61 -7.48
CA ASP A 238 4.23 12.83 -8.04
C ASP A 238 3.17 13.62 -8.84
N LEU A 239 2.66 14.71 -8.28
CA LEU A 239 1.71 15.62 -8.90
C LEU A 239 2.39 16.91 -9.42
N THR A 240 3.70 16.85 -9.71
CA THR A 240 4.45 18.02 -10.21
C THR A 240 3.79 18.60 -11.47
N GLY A 241 3.42 19.88 -11.40
CA GLY A 241 2.79 20.59 -12.51
C GLY A 241 1.34 20.18 -12.81
N ALA A 242 0.70 19.33 -12.01
CA ALA A 242 -0.69 18.93 -12.21
C ALA A 242 -1.68 20.11 -12.09
N GLY A 243 -2.81 20.00 -12.79
CA GLY A 243 -3.96 20.91 -12.68
C GLY A 243 -4.89 20.44 -11.56
N LEU A 244 -4.98 21.20 -10.48
CA LEU A 244 -5.72 20.83 -9.24
C LEU A 244 -6.93 21.74 -8.94
N THR A 245 -7.31 22.57 -9.92
CA THR A 245 -8.45 23.50 -9.80
C THR A 245 -9.75 22.73 -9.54
N GLY A 246 -10.41 23.01 -8.42
CA GLY A 246 -11.71 22.40 -8.09
C GLY A 246 -11.66 20.95 -7.59
N VAL A 247 -10.49 20.34 -7.41
CA VAL A 247 -10.31 18.98 -6.88
C VAL A 247 -10.80 18.87 -5.42
N THR A 248 -11.52 17.80 -5.07
CA THR A 248 -11.86 17.47 -3.67
C THR A 248 -10.84 16.51 -3.06
N LEU A 249 -10.27 16.87 -1.90
CA LEU A 249 -9.19 16.12 -1.22
C LEU A 249 -9.55 15.63 0.20
N GLU A 250 -10.82 15.72 0.60
CA GLU A 250 -11.27 15.32 1.96
C GLU A 250 -10.81 13.89 2.29
N GLU A 251 -10.12 13.71 3.41
CA GLU A 251 -9.56 12.41 3.86
C GLU A 251 -8.50 11.79 2.91
N ALA A 252 -7.95 12.53 1.94
CA ALA A 252 -6.91 12.01 1.04
C ALA A 252 -5.55 11.84 1.73
N GLU A 253 -4.92 10.67 1.58
CA GLU A 253 -3.66 10.32 2.24
C GLU A 253 -2.45 10.77 1.39
N ILE A 254 -2.14 12.08 1.39
CA ILE A 254 -1.10 12.69 0.53
C ILE A 254 0.34 12.69 1.12
N ALA A 255 0.63 11.85 2.12
CA ALA A 255 1.92 11.89 2.82
C ALA A 255 3.12 11.59 1.89
N GLY A 256 4.08 12.52 1.82
CA GLY A 256 5.23 12.43 0.91
C GLY A 256 4.90 12.63 -0.58
N ALA A 257 3.67 13.05 -0.93
CA ALA A 257 3.32 13.39 -2.30
C ALA A 257 3.96 14.72 -2.74
N THR A 258 4.50 14.77 -3.97
CA THR A 258 5.02 16.00 -4.57
C THR A 258 3.87 16.82 -5.15
N ILE A 259 3.42 17.84 -4.42
CA ILE A 259 2.30 18.71 -4.84
C ILE A 259 2.77 20.16 -4.86
N ASP A 260 2.52 20.86 -5.97
CA ASP A 260 2.65 22.32 -6.06
C ASP A 260 1.52 22.99 -5.24
N ARG A 261 1.80 23.22 -3.95
CA ARG A 261 0.84 23.80 -3.00
C ARG A 261 0.36 25.19 -3.39
N SER A 262 1.07 25.91 -4.27
CA SER A 262 0.63 27.24 -4.74
C SER A 262 -0.65 27.19 -5.58
N ARG A 263 -0.99 26.00 -6.13
CA ARG A 263 -2.18 25.74 -6.95
C ARG A 263 -3.41 25.32 -6.17
N LEU A 264 -3.28 25.11 -4.86
CA LEU A 264 -4.38 24.73 -3.99
C LEU A 264 -5.09 25.97 -3.44
N THR A 265 -6.42 25.96 -3.41
CA THR A 265 -7.19 26.92 -2.60
C THR A 265 -6.88 26.75 -1.12
N PRO A 266 -7.08 27.77 -0.25
CA PRO A 266 -6.82 27.63 1.19
C PRO A 266 -7.58 26.47 1.86
N ALA A 267 -8.79 26.15 1.39
CA ALA A 267 -9.55 25.00 1.88
C ALA A 267 -8.91 23.67 1.45
N GLN A 268 -8.55 23.53 0.17
CA GLN A 268 -7.80 22.36 -0.31
C GLN A 268 -6.45 22.25 0.38
N ALA A 269 -5.74 23.35 0.65
CA ALA A 269 -4.44 23.38 1.32
C ALA A 269 -4.50 23.08 2.83
N ALA A 270 -5.64 23.33 3.48
CA ALA A 270 -5.88 22.95 4.88
C ALA A 270 -6.18 21.45 5.01
N VAL A 271 -6.90 20.87 4.03
CA VAL A 271 -7.15 19.42 3.93
C VAL A 271 -5.91 18.67 3.41
N ALA A 272 -5.15 19.30 2.51
CA ALA A 272 -3.84 18.89 2.02
C ALA A 272 -2.68 19.43 2.87
N ALA A 273 -2.97 19.85 4.11
CA ALA A 273 -1.97 19.76 5.14
C ALA A 273 -1.65 18.26 5.28
N PRO A 274 -0.37 17.85 5.38
CA PRO A 274 -0.09 16.47 5.75
C PRO A 274 -0.85 16.19 7.05
N ALA A 275 -1.47 15.00 7.18
CA ALA A 275 -1.90 14.50 8.47
C ALA A 275 -0.72 14.72 9.43
N ALA A 276 -0.90 15.63 10.40
CA ALA A 276 0.19 16.47 10.90
C ALA A 276 1.41 15.60 11.21
N ARG A 277 2.55 15.85 10.52
CA ARG A 277 3.73 14.95 10.49
C ARG A 277 3.90 14.39 11.89
N PRO A 278 3.71 13.07 12.09
CA PRO A 278 3.51 12.53 13.42
C PRO A 278 4.70 12.97 14.28
N PRO A 279 4.43 13.50 15.49
CA PRO A 279 5.44 14.22 16.26
C PRO A 279 6.66 13.33 16.43
N ARG A 280 7.85 13.94 16.33
CA ARG A 280 9.12 13.23 16.45
C ARG A 280 9.09 12.36 17.70
N LEU A 281 9.20 11.04 17.50
CA LEU A 281 9.09 10.09 18.60
C LEU A 281 10.24 10.33 19.57
N SER A 282 9.92 10.37 20.86
CA SER A 282 10.96 10.25 21.87
C SER A 282 11.60 8.85 21.79
N ALA A 283 12.85 8.73 22.24
CA ALA A 283 13.56 7.45 22.23
C ALA A 283 12.77 6.32 22.92
N GLY A 284 12.05 6.63 24.01
CA GLY A 284 11.23 5.65 24.73
C GLY A 284 9.96 5.23 23.98
N GLU A 285 9.33 6.12 23.21
CA GLU A 285 8.20 5.76 22.35
C GLU A 285 8.65 4.88 21.17
N LEU A 286 9.80 5.19 20.57
CA LEU A 286 10.40 4.38 19.52
C LEU A 286 10.81 3.00 20.06
N GLU A 287 11.46 2.93 21.22
CA GLU A 287 11.80 1.68 21.90
C GLU A 287 10.54 0.84 22.20
N GLU A 288 9.46 1.46 22.69
CA GLU A 288 8.19 0.75 22.90
C GLU A 288 7.59 0.20 21.60
N ILE A 289 7.63 0.96 20.50
CA ILE A 289 7.15 0.50 19.20
C ILE A 289 7.98 -0.68 18.70
N VAL A 290 9.32 -0.58 18.75
CA VAL A 290 10.23 -1.67 18.36
C VAL A 290 10.00 -2.92 19.21
N ARG A 291 9.87 -2.77 20.53
CA ARG A 291 9.58 -3.86 21.47
C ARG A 291 8.22 -4.52 21.18
N ALA A 292 7.17 -3.73 20.94
CA ALA A 292 5.85 -4.23 20.60
C ALA A 292 5.83 -4.94 19.23
N HIS A 293 6.68 -4.51 18.29
CA HIS A 293 6.83 -5.12 16.99
C HIS A 293 7.62 -6.43 17.03
N HIS A 294 8.66 -6.52 17.87
CA HIS A 294 9.35 -7.78 18.14
C HIS A 294 8.38 -8.84 18.68
N GLU A 295 7.54 -8.50 19.67
CA GLU A 295 6.50 -9.42 20.18
C GLU A 295 5.48 -9.81 19.08
N TRP A 296 5.16 -8.90 18.16
CA TRP A 296 4.28 -9.17 17.02
C TRP A 296 4.88 -10.17 16.03
N ILE A 297 6.20 -10.10 15.78
CA ILE A 297 6.92 -11.10 14.98
C ILE A 297 6.99 -12.44 15.70
N GLU A 298 7.50 -12.48 16.94
CA GLU A 298 7.69 -13.74 17.69
C GLU A 298 6.38 -14.49 17.93
N SER A 299 5.29 -13.77 18.19
CA SER A 299 3.97 -14.38 18.44
C SER A 299 3.28 -14.92 17.18
N GLY A 300 3.83 -14.66 15.99
CA GLY A 300 3.15 -14.93 14.72
C GLY A 300 1.88 -14.09 14.59
N THR A 301 2.00 -12.79 14.80
CA THR A 301 0.93 -11.76 14.74
C THR A 301 -0.22 -11.94 15.73
N LYS A 302 0.02 -12.51 16.93
CA LYS A 302 -1.02 -12.78 17.94
C LYS A 302 -0.99 -11.83 19.15
N ARG A 303 0.16 -11.19 19.40
CA ARG A 303 0.39 -10.20 20.46
C ARG A 303 1.24 -9.05 19.91
N GLY A 304 1.56 -8.05 20.72
CA GLY A 304 2.29 -6.88 20.25
C GLY A 304 1.53 -6.05 19.21
N ARG A 305 2.25 -5.18 18.49
CA ARG A 305 1.72 -4.34 17.40
C ARG A 305 2.77 -4.23 16.29
N ARG A 306 2.36 -4.23 15.02
CA ARG A 306 3.28 -3.95 13.90
C ARG A 306 3.86 -2.54 14.05
N ALA A 307 5.15 -2.36 13.70
CA ALA A 307 5.75 -1.04 13.62
C ALA A 307 5.21 -0.31 12.38
N GLU A 308 4.41 0.72 12.63
CA GLU A 308 3.80 1.62 11.64
C GLU A 308 4.43 3.02 11.84
N LEU A 309 5.60 3.23 11.23
CA LEU A 309 6.47 4.40 11.39
C LEU A 309 6.47 5.33 10.16
N GLY A 310 5.55 5.14 9.21
CA GLY A 310 5.45 5.97 8.01
C GLY A 310 5.38 7.48 8.30
N GLY A 311 6.11 8.29 7.54
CA GLY A 311 6.14 9.75 7.67
C GLY A 311 6.78 10.32 8.95
N HIS A 312 7.23 9.50 9.89
CA HIS A 312 7.82 9.97 11.14
C HIS A 312 9.20 10.60 10.93
N ASP A 313 9.53 11.56 11.79
CA ASP A 313 10.91 12.02 12.00
C ASP A 313 11.62 11.01 12.92
N LEU A 314 12.61 10.33 12.37
CA LEU A 314 13.53 9.39 13.02
C LEU A 314 14.99 9.78 12.68
N GLU A 315 15.25 11.06 12.37
CA GLU A 315 16.57 11.55 11.96
C GLU A 315 17.58 11.25 13.08
N GLY A 316 18.67 10.55 12.74
CA GLY A 316 19.69 10.15 13.70
C GLY A 316 19.24 9.15 14.78
N ALA A 317 18.11 8.46 14.59
CA ALA A 317 17.64 7.44 15.54
C ALA A 317 18.63 6.26 15.65
N ASP A 318 18.75 5.69 16.85
CA ASP A 318 19.52 4.47 17.07
C ASP A 318 18.57 3.24 17.06
N LEU A 319 18.76 2.39 16.06
CA LEU A 319 17.95 1.22 15.75
C LEU A 319 18.82 0.01 15.38
N ALA A 320 20.11 0.03 15.73
CA ALA A 320 21.05 -1.05 15.44
C ALA A 320 20.57 -2.39 16.02
N GLY A 321 20.58 -3.43 15.17
CA GLY A 321 20.10 -4.77 15.51
C GLY A 321 18.59 -4.88 15.77
N ALA A 322 17.79 -3.83 15.52
CA ALA A 322 16.35 -3.89 15.72
C ALA A 322 15.67 -4.85 14.74
N TYR A 323 14.65 -5.57 15.23
CA TYR A 323 13.88 -6.53 14.44
C TYR A 323 12.65 -5.85 13.81
N LEU A 324 12.82 -5.21 12.66
CA LEU A 324 11.80 -4.44 11.91
C LEU A 324 11.24 -5.19 10.69
N ARG A 325 11.16 -6.52 10.78
CA ARG A 325 10.68 -7.40 9.70
C ARG A 325 9.26 -7.05 9.29
N ARG A 326 9.04 -6.80 7.99
CA ARG A 326 7.72 -6.40 7.48
C ARG A 326 7.16 -5.12 8.14
N ALA A 327 7.97 -4.32 8.84
CA ALA A 327 7.54 -3.02 9.35
C ALA A 327 7.16 -2.08 8.19
N ALA A 328 6.31 -1.11 8.46
CA ALA A 328 5.93 -0.07 7.51
C ALA A 328 6.58 1.26 7.90
N LEU A 329 7.51 1.73 7.06
CA LEU A 329 8.19 3.01 7.20
C LEU A 329 8.07 3.87 5.92
N PRO A 330 6.90 3.92 5.24
CA PRO A 330 6.76 4.64 3.98
C PRO A 330 7.00 6.14 4.18
N GLY A 331 7.99 6.70 3.48
CA GLY A 331 8.31 8.13 3.60
C GLY A 331 8.75 8.57 5.00
N ALA A 332 9.21 7.65 5.85
CA ALA A 332 9.85 8.02 7.11
C ALA A 332 11.23 8.66 6.83
N ASP A 333 11.68 9.48 7.76
CA ASP A 333 12.98 10.15 7.71
C ASP A 333 13.92 9.46 8.69
N LEU A 334 14.73 8.55 8.18
CA LEU A 334 15.80 7.83 8.88
C LEU A 334 17.18 8.37 8.45
N SER A 335 17.25 9.61 7.96
CA SER A 335 18.51 10.21 7.56
C SER A 335 19.49 10.23 8.73
N ARG A 336 20.75 9.84 8.47
CA ARG A 336 21.83 9.69 9.47
C ARG A 336 21.53 8.74 10.64
N ALA A 337 20.51 7.89 10.55
CA ALA A 337 20.17 6.91 11.59
C ALA A 337 21.22 5.77 11.67
N ASN A 338 21.37 5.20 12.87
CA ASN A 338 22.14 3.97 13.08
C ASN A 338 21.23 2.76 12.90
N LEU A 339 21.47 1.99 11.84
CA LEU A 339 20.70 0.83 11.39
C LEU A 339 21.61 -0.40 11.18
N GLU A 340 22.76 -0.43 11.86
CA GLU A 340 23.72 -1.53 11.74
C GLU A 340 23.05 -2.86 12.10
N LYS A 341 23.11 -3.85 11.19
CA LYS A 341 22.48 -5.19 11.35
C LYS A 341 20.97 -5.18 11.62
N THR A 342 20.26 -4.08 11.36
CA THR A 342 18.79 -4.02 11.50
C THR A 342 18.10 -4.97 10.51
N ASP A 343 17.06 -5.66 10.95
CA ASP A 343 16.30 -6.61 10.13
C ASP A 343 15.07 -5.93 9.52
N PHE A 344 15.15 -5.58 8.24
CA PHE A 344 14.07 -5.00 7.44
C PHE A 344 13.51 -6.00 6.40
N GLN A 345 13.67 -7.32 6.58
CA GLN A 345 13.23 -8.29 5.58
C GLN A 345 11.72 -8.17 5.28
N GLY A 346 11.41 -7.98 4.00
CA GLY A 346 10.05 -7.71 3.52
C GLY A 346 9.41 -6.43 4.04
N GLY A 347 10.18 -5.47 4.54
CA GLY A 347 9.71 -4.16 5.01
C GLY A 347 9.17 -3.26 3.89
N GLU A 348 8.23 -2.39 4.24
CA GLU A 348 7.63 -1.38 3.36
C GLU A 348 8.35 -0.04 3.58
N LEU A 349 9.43 0.19 2.83
CA LEU A 349 10.38 1.29 2.97
C LEU A 349 10.37 2.24 1.75
N ALA A 350 9.38 2.14 0.86
CA ALA A 350 9.40 2.94 -0.36
C ALA A 350 9.38 4.44 -0.01
N GLY A 351 10.17 5.22 -0.75
CA GLY A 351 10.45 6.65 -0.53
C GLY A 351 10.90 7.04 0.87
N VAL A 352 11.43 6.12 1.68
CA VAL A 352 12.12 6.45 2.94
C VAL A 352 13.36 7.30 2.64
N ASP A 353 13.68 8.24 3.53
CA ASP A 353 14.98 8.91 3.54
C ASP A 353 15.94 8.13 4.46
N LEU A 354 17.04 7.65 3.90
CA LEU A 354 18.14 6.95 4.55
C LEU A 354 19.47 7.66 4.24
N GLY A 355 19.43 8.94 3.84
CA GLY A 355 20.60 9.73 3.47
C GLY A 355 21.65 9.76 4.59
N GLY A 356 22.85 9.27 4.30
CA GLY A 356 23.95 9.13 5.26
C GLY A 356 23.69 8.19 6.44
N ALA A 357 22.66 7.34 6.40
CA ALA A 357 22.40 6.34 7.45
C ALA A 357 23.40 5.18 7.38
N ASP A 358 23.61 4.49 8.51
CA ASP A 358 24.48 3.31 8.58
C ASP A 358 23.67 2.02 8.63
N LEU A 359 23.56 1.31 7.52
CA LEU A 359 22.88 0.01 7.36
C LEU A 359 23.88 -1.16 7.24
N ALA A 360 25.13 -1.00 7.69
CA ALA A 360 26.16 -2.05 7.55
C ALA A 360 25.70 -3.41 8.11
N GLY A 361 25.86 -4.47 7.30
CA GLY A 361 25.41 -5.82 7.62
C GLY A 361 23.89 -6.02 7.78
N GLY A 362 23.06 -5.00 7.48
CA GLY A 362 21.60 -5.06 7.60
C GLY A 362 20.94 -6.11 6.70
N TRP A 363 19.73 -6.53 7.06
CA TRP A 363 18.97 -7.54 6.29
C TRP A 363 17.75 -6.94 5.61
N LEU A 364 17.80 -6.83 4.27
CA LEU A 364 16.77 -6.18 3.44
C LEU A 364 16.20 -7.14 2.37
N LEU A 365 16.25 -8.46 2.61
CA LEU A 365 15.72 -9.48 1.69
C LEU A 365 14.26 -9.17 1.32
N GLY A 366 14.01 -8.92 0.03
CA GLY A 366 12.67 -8.61 -0.47
C GLY A 366 12.05 -7.30 0.02
N ALA A 367 12.83 -6.40 0.65
CA ALA A 367 12.34 -5.10 1.10
C ALA A 367 11.90 -4.22 -0.09
N ASP A 368 10.89 -3.38 0.14
CA ASP A 368 10.41 -2.42 -0.85
C ASP A 368 11.04 -1.05 -0.60
N LEU A 369 12.08 -0.70 -1.35
CA LEU A 369 12.87 0.53 -1.26
C LEU A 369 12.68 1.42 -2.52
N ARG A 370 11.57 1.23 -3.26
CA ARG A 370 11.28 2.02 -4.47
C ARG A 370 11.29 3.52 -4.16
N ASN A 371 11.98 4.30 -4.98
CA ASN A 371 12.18 5.74 -4.82
C ASN A 371 12.79 6.17 -3.46
N ALA A 372 13.44 5.28 -2.71
CA ALA A 372 14.13 5.63 -1.47
C ALA A 372 15.37 6.50 -1.74
N ILE A 373 15.73 7.34 -0.77
CA ILE A 373 16.96 8.15 -0.80
C ILE A 373 17.99 7.45 0.10
N LEU A 374 19.08 6.95 -0.48
CA LEU A 374 20.18 6.26 0.21
C LEU A 374 21.51 7.00 -0.04
N ASP A 375 21.46 8.28 -0.38
CA ASP A 375 22.63 9.06 -0.77
C ASP A 375 23.65 9.14 0.38
N GLY A 376 24.90 8.77 0.10
CA GLY A 376 25.97 8.68 1.10
C GLY A 376 25.78 7.61 2.18
N ALA A 377 24.74 6.77 2.10
CA ALA A 377 24.47 5.74 3.11
C ALA A 377 25.55 4.65 3.11
N ASN A 378 25.83 4.08 4.28
CA ASN A 378 26.71 2.93 4.42
C ASN A 378 25.89 1.64 4.36
N LEU A 379 26.05 0.83 3.32
CA LEU A 379 25.41 -0.48 3.19
C LEU A 379 26.42 -1.63 3.25
N GLU A 380 27.67 -1.42 3.71
CA GLU A 380 28.73 -2.44 3.63
C GLU A 380 28.27 -3.81 4.16
N GLY A 381 28.34 -4.83 3.30
CA GLY A 381 27.94 -6.21 3.61
C GLY A 381 26.43 -6.46 3.77
N ALA A 382 25.56 -5.50 3.45
CA ALA A 382 24.12 -5.64 3.59
C ALA A 382 23.50 -6.67 2.62
N MET A 383 22.39 -7.28 3.05
CA MET A 383 21.72 -8.36 2.34
C MET A 383 20.44 -7.87 1.66
N LEU A 384 20.56 -7.34 0.44
CA LEU A 384 19.50 -6.74 -0.39
C LEU A 384 18.95 -7.70 -1.47
N ARG A 385 19.16 -9.02 -1.33
CA ARG A 385 18.67 -10.03 -2.28
C ARG A 385 17.16 -9.85 -2.54
N ALA A 386 16.77 -9.83 -3.81
CA ALA A 386 15.39 -9.60 -4.27
C ALA A 386 14.70 -8.31 -3.75
N ALA A 387 15.45 -7.34 -3.23
CA ALA A 387 14.91 -6.04 -2.84
C ALA A 387 14.46 -5.24 -4.07
N LYS A 388 13.48 -4.36 -3.89
CA LYS A 388 12.95 -3.47 -4.93
C LYS A 388 13.54 -2.08 -4.75
N LEU A 389 14.46 -1.66 -5.62
CA LEU A 389 15.10 -0.33 -5.58
C LEU A 389 14.80 0.49 -6.84
N GLN A 390 13.71 0.22 -7.55
CA GLN A 390 13.39 1.00 -8.75
C GLN A 390 13.24 2.49 -8.42
N GLY A 391 13.90 3.34 -9.20
CA GLY A 391 13.95 4.79 -9.00
C GLY A 391 14.63 5.26 -7.71
N ALA A 392 15.30 4.38 -6.95
CA ALA A 392 16.00 4.77 -5.73
C ALA A 392 17.28 5.57 -6.04
N SER A 393 17.61 6.53 -5.18
CA SER A 393 18.87 7.28 -5.24
C SER A 393 19.87 6.64 -4.30
N LEU A 394 21.07 6.31 -4.77
CA LEU A 394 22.18 5.73 -4.01
C LEU A 394 23.48 6.52 -4.26
N VAL A 395 23.36 7.84 -4.47
CA VAL A 395 24.48 8.69 -4.90
C VAL A 395 25.55 8.75 -3.81
N ASN A 396 26.80 8.42 -4.14
CA ASN A 396 27.92 8.26 -3.22
C ASN A 396 27.72 7.19 -2.10
N ALA A 397 26.75 6.27 -2.24
CA ALA A 397 26.52 5.23 -1.24
C ALA A 397 27.64 4.17 -1.23
N ARG A 398 27.93 3.57 -0.07
CA ARG A 398 28.91 2.49 0.08
C ARG A 398 28.21 1.13 0.05
N LEU A 399 28.27 0.43 -1.08
CA LEU A 399 27.68 -0.91 -1.28
C LEU A 399 28.72 -2.03 -1.33
N THR A 400 29.89 -1.81 -0.72
CA THR A 400 30.98 -2.79 -0.72
C THR A 400 30.54 -4.12 -0.12
N ARG A 401 30.78 -5.23 -0.85
CA ARG A 401 30.39 -6.60 -0.48
C ARG A 401 28.88 -6.83 -0.23
N CYS A 402 28.00 -5.97 -0.74
CA CYS A 402 26.54 -6.18 -0.68
C CYS A 402 26.09 -7.41 -1.47
N ASN A 403 25.03 -8.07 -1.01
CA ASN A 403 24.31 -9.07 -1.79
C ASN A 403 23.05 -8.43 -2.42
N LEU A 404 23.10 -8.15 -3.72
CA LEU A 404 22.03 -7.58 -4.53
C LEU A 404 21.44 -8.62 -5.51
N GLN A 405 21.62 -9.92 -5.23
CA GLN A 405 21.17 -10.98 -6.14
C GLN A 405 19.67 -10.87 -6.43
N GLY A 406 19.28 -10.80 -7.70
CA GLY A 406 17.88 -10.66 -8.10
C GLY A 406 17.18 -9.39 -7.62
N ALA A 407 17.90 -8.38 -7.13
CA ALA A 407 17.32 -7.08 -6.80
C ALA A 407 16.82 -6.37 -8.07
N HIS A 408 15.78 -5.55 -7.94
CA HIS A 408 15.24 -4.80 -9.07
C HIS A 408 15.70 -3.34 -8.98
N LEU A 409 16.62 -2.92 -9.84
CA LEU A 409 17.31 -1.62 -9.75
C LEU A 409 16.86 -0.63 -10.84
N ASP A 410 15.80 -0.94 -11.59
CA ASP A 410 15.45 -0.20 -12.81
C ASP A 410 15.20 1.30 -12.54
N GLY A 411 15.92 2.17 -13.25
CA GLY A 411 15.91 3.62 -13.07
C GLY A 411 16.64 4.16 -11.82
N ALA A 412 17.36 3.33 -11.07
CA ALA A 412 18.12 3.77 -9.88
C ALA A 412 19.37 4.59 -10.24
N ASP A 413 19.80 5.46 -9.31
CA ASP A 413 20.96 6.33 -9.45
C ASP A 413 22.12 5.85 -8.57
N PHE A 414 23.20 5.35 -9.16
CA PHE A 414 24.42 4.91 -8.46
C PHE A 414 25.61 5.86 -8.68
N THR A 415 25.38 7.12 -9.09
CA THR A 415 26.47 8.10 -9.33
C THR A 415 27.41 8.18 -8.11
N GLY A 416 28.73 8.06 -8.30
CA GLY A 416 29.72 8.00 -7.22
C GLY A 416 29.67 6.81 -6.24
N ALA A 417 28.78 5.83 -6.41
CA ALA A 417 28.61 4.72 -5.45
C ALA A 417 29.73 3.65 -5.51
N ASP A 418 30.15 3.14 -4.36
CA ASP A 418 31.17 2.06 -4.28
C ASP A 418 30.51 0.67 -4.25
N LEU A 419 30.53 -0.01 -5.40
CA LEU A 419 30.03 -1.38 -5.58
C LEU A 419 31.12 -2.46 -5.43
N THR A 420 32.27 -2.16 -4.82
CA THR A 420 33.41 -3.09 -4.76
C THR A 420 33.05 -4.42 -4.07
N GLY A 421 33.06 -5.50 -4.86
CA GLY A 421 32.73 -6.85 -4.40
C GLY A 421 31.23 -7.10 -4.17
N ALA A 422 30.34 -6.20 -4.62
CA ALA A 422 28.90 -6.44 -4.58
C ALA A 422 28.48 -7.54 -5.56
N ASP A 423 27.54 -8.40 -5.14
CA ASP A 423 26.98 -9.46 -5.98
C ASP A 423 25.64 -9.02 -6.60
N LEU A 424 25.67 -8.69 -7.88
CA LEU A 424 24.54 -8.24 -8.70
C LEU A 424 23.89 -9.38 -9.51
N ALA A 425 24.19 -10.66 -9.23
CA ALA A 425 23.75 -11.75 -10.09
C ALA A 425 22.21 -11.81 -10.21
N ARG A 426 21.72 -11.80 -11.46
CA ARG A 426 20.28 -11.79 -11.83
C ARG A 426 19.50 -10.54 -11.44
N ALA A 427 20.14 -9.45 -11.03
CA ALA A 427 19.46 -8.17 -10.83
C ALA A 427 18.91 -7.60 -12.17
N THR A 428 17.86 -6.77 -12.10
CA THR A 428 17.44 -5.90 -13.22
C THR A 428 18.01 -4.51 -13.02
N TYR A 429 18.36 -3.80 -14.10
CA TYR A 429 19.07 -2.52 -14.07
C TYR A 429 18.81 -1.68 -15.33
N GLU A 430 17.60 -1.77 -15.90
CA GLU A 430 17.22 -0.96 -17.06
C GLU A 430 17.18 0.53 -16.68
N GLY A 431 17.82 1.40 -17.47
CA GLY A 431 17.84 2.85 -17.21
C GLY A 431 18.64 3.30 -15.98
N VAL A 432 19.46 2.44 -15.38
CA VAL A 432 20.33 2.79 -14.23
C VAL A 432 21.39 3.82 -14.64
N LYS A 433 21.63 4.82 -13.80
CA LYS A 433 22.82 5.69 -13.87
C LYS A 433 23.95 5.05 -13.08
N GLY A 434 25.12 4.89 -13.69
CA GLY A 434 26.24 4.18 -13.08
C GLY A 434 27.11 5.06 -12.16
N PRO A 435 27.93 4.43 -11.29
CA PRO A 435 29.03 5.11 -10.62
C PRO A 435 30.06 5.62 -11.63
N ASP A 436 30.79 6.67 -11.28
CA ASP A 436 31.66 7.39 -12.22
C ASP A 436 32.70 6.48 -12.89
N ALA A 437 32.93 6.72 -14.18
CA ALA A 437 33.51 5.76 -15.11
C ALA A 437 35.03 5.47 -14.95
N GLU A 438 35.66 5.89 -13.84
CA GLU A 438 37.12 5.88 -13.65
C GLU A 438 37.63 4.99 -12.48
N GLY A 439 36.74 4.22 -11.82
CA GLY A 439 37.12 3.27 -10.76
C GLY A 439 37.44 1.83 -11.26
N PRO A 440 38.32 1.06 -10.59
CA PRO A 440 38.67 -0.32 -10.96
C PRO A 440 37.62 -1.37 -10.54
N GLY A 441 36.37 -0.96 -10.31
CA GLY A 441 35.27 -1.82 -9.87
C GLY A 441 34.70 -2.69 -11.00
N PRO A 442 33.98 -3.78 -10.66
CA PRO A 442 33.25 -4.55 -11.66
C PRO A 442 32.16 -3.67 -12.29
N LYS A 443 32.28 -3.42 -13.60
CA LYS A 443 31.21 -2.75 -14.36
C LYS A 443 29.92 -3.58 -14.26
N PRO A 444 28.74 -2.97 -14.16
CA PRO A 444 27.49 -3.70 -14.40
C PRO A 444 27.58 -4.35 -15.79
N PRO A 445 27.01 -5.55 -16.00
CA PRO A 445 27.11 -6.23 -17.29
C PRO A 445 26.53 -5.32 -18.37
N VAL A 446 27.36 -4.93 -19.33
CA VAL A 446 26.91 -4.17 -20.50
C VAL A 446 26.19 -5.15 -21.41
N SER A 447 24.96 -4.80 -21.80
CA SER A 447 24.06 -5.60 -22.64
C SER A 447 24.66 -6.03 -23.99
#